data_AF-A0ABD3P6U0-F1
#
_entry.id   AF-A0ABD3P6U0-F1
#
_cell.length_a   1.000
_cell.length_b   1.000
_cell.length_c   1.000
_cell.angle_alpha   90.00
_cell.angle_beta   90.00
_cell.angle_gamma   90.00
#
_symmetry.space_group_name_H-M   'P 1'
#
loop_
_entity.id
_entity.type
_entity.pdbx_description
1 polymer ?
#
loop_
_entity_poly.entity_id
_entity_poly.type
_entity_poly.pdbx_seq_one_letter_code
_entity_poly.pdbx_strand_id
1 'polypeptide(L)'
;MEKGDGKFAHVVFSSGKERTRAWKAIWEDIAGNEEGILQLDDEVTEALVEKTGLLQHLELYNKAMWAYEDTEAEAERRAKQLAEQPDEDGFITITHGSSTPLFGAANDFKQQQHHEVGKRGRDPRGTGNEKWTIDQELKKKEMQDLKARFEEDLEKVKSL
;
A
#
# COMPACT_ATOMS: atom_id res chain seq x y z
N MET A 1 13.25 -29.64 -12.37
CA MET A 1 12.76 -28.73 -13.41
C MET A 1 13.90 -28.49 -14.38
N GLU A 2 13.93 -29.22 -15.49
CA GLU A 2 14.89 -28.97 -16.56
C GLU A 2 14.53 -27.65 -17.25
N LYS A 3 15.45 -26.68 -17.20
CA LYS A 3 15.35 -25.48 -18.05
C LYS A 3 15.67 -25.93 -19.47
N GLY A 4 14.67 -25.93 -20.34
CA GLY A 4 14.90 -26.18 -21.76
C GLY A 4 15.83 -25.12 -22.33
N ASP A 5 17.02 -25.53 -22.76
CA ASP A 5 17.92 -24.71 -23.56
C ASP A 5 17.26 -24.47 -24.93
N GLY A 6 16.47 -23.41 -25.03
CA GLY A 6 15.85 -22.98 -26.27
C GLY A 6 16.92 -22.71 -27.33
N LYS A 7 16.82 -23.37 -28.48
CA LYS A 7 17.72 -23.15 -29.62
C LYS A 7 17.28 -21.88 -30.36
N PHE A 8 17.86 -20.74 -30.00
CA PHE A 8 17.61 -19.48 -30.70
C PHE A 8 18.58 -19.31 -31.86
N ALA A 9 18.07 -18.87 -33.01
CA ALA A 9 18.88 -18.45 -34.15
C ALA A 9 18.93 -16.92 -34.23
N HIS A 10 20.12 -16.36 -34.35
CA HIS A 10 20.29 -14.93 -34.58
C HIS A 10 20.27 -14.65 -36.09
N VAL A 11 19.20 -14.02 -36.58
CA VAL A 11 19.05 -13.68 -38.00
C VAL A 11 19.41 -12.22 -38.21
N VAL A 12 20.36 -11.96 -39.11
CA VAL A 12 20.84 -10.61 -39.46
C VAL A 12 20.37 -10.27 -40.87
N PHE A 13 19.79 -9.08 -41.04
CA PHE A 13 19.35 -8.56 -42.33
C PHE A 13 20.39 -7.60 -42.91
N SER A 14 20.50 -7.55 -44.24
CA SER A 14 21.44 -6.64 -44.91
C SER A 14 21.00 -5.17 -44.81
N SER A 15 19.70 -4.92 -44.63
CA SER A 15 19.13 -3.57 -44.53
C SER A 15 17.87 -3.54 -43.64
N GLY A 16 17.60 -2.38 -43.02
CA GLY A 16 16.36 -2.15 -42.28
C GLY A 16 15.10 -2.30 -43.14
N LYS A 17 15.17 -1.96 -44.44
CA LYS A 17 14.05 -2.15 -45.37
C LYS A 17 13.76 -3.63 -45.64
N GLU A 18 14.80 -4.45 -45.66
CA GLU A 18 14.70 -5.89 -45.85
C GLU A 18 14.07 -6.54 -44.61
N ARG A 19 14.51 -6.16 -43.40
CA ARG A 19 13.89 -6.59 -42.13
C ARG A 19 12.39 -6.31 -42.11
N THR A 20 11.98 -5.08 -42.46
CA THR A 20 10.56 -4.71 -42.43
C THR A 20 9.75 -5.49 -43.46
N ARG A 21 10.30 -5.76 -44.65
CA ARG A 21 9.65 -6.61 -45.66
C ARG A 21 9.52 -8.06 -45.19
N ALA A 22 10.59 -8.63 -44.64
CA ALA A 22 10.59 -9.98 -44.09
C ALA A 22 9.58 -10.11 -42.93
N TRP A 23 9.56 -9.14 -42.02
CA TRP A 23 8.58 -9.11 -40.93
C TRP A 23 7.15 -9.08 -41.43
N LYS A 24 6.88 -8.23 -42.44
CA LYS A 24 5.54 -8.14 -43.03
C LYS A 24 5.12 -9.44 -43.71
N ALA A 25 6.02 -10.08 -44.45
CA ALA A 25 5.76 -11.36 -45.10
C ALA A 25 5.49 -12.49 -44.08
N ILE A 26 6.27 -12.55 -43.00
CA ILE A 26 6.03 -13.50 -41.89
C ILE A 26 4.66 -13.25 -41.27
N TRP A 27 4.29 -12.00 -41.05
CA TRP A 27 3.01 -11.65 -40.46
C TRP A 27 1.83 -12.00 -41.39
N GLU A 28 1.96 -11.75 -42.69
CA GLU A 28 0.97 -12.15 -43.71
C GLU A 28 0.84 -13.67 -43.81
N ASP A 29 1.95 -14.41 -43.72
CA ASP A 29 1.97 -15.89 -43.71
C ASP A 29 1.31 -16.46 -42.45
N ILE A 30 1.64 -15.91 -41.27
CA ILE A 30 0.97 -16.26 -40.01
C ILE A 30 -0.53 -15.97 -40.08
N ALA A 31 -0.92 -14.83 -40.66
CA ALA A 31 -2.33 -14.42 -40.76
C ALA A 31 -3.12 -15.23 -41.82
N GLY A 32 -2.45 -15.73 -42.87
CA GLY A 32 -3.09 -16.48 -43.95
C GLY A 32 -3.12 -18.00 -43.72
N ASN A 33 -2.32 -18.52 -42.80
CA ASN A 33 -2.20 -19.95 -42.55
C ASN A 33 -3.14 -20.41 -41.43
N GLU A 34 -4.43 -20.63 -41.75
CA GLU A 34 -5.45 -21.09 -40.79
C GLU A 34 -5.16 -22.51 -40.22
N GLU A 35 -4.34 -23.31 -40.90
CA GLU A 35 -4.00 -24.69 -40.49
C GLU A 35 -2.74 -24.79 -39.59
N GLY A 36 -1.96 -23.71 -39.44
CA GLY A 36 -0.64 -23.75 -38.80
C GLY A 36 -0.48 -22.88 -37.55
N ILE A 37 -1.46 -22.02 -37.23
CA ILE A 37 -1.48 -21.33 -35.94
C ILE A 37 -1.83 -22.39 -34.90
N LEU A 38 -0.91 -22.66 -33.97
CA LEU A 38 -1.23 -23.43 -32.76
C LEU A 38 -2.45 -22.77 -32.12
N GLN A 39 -3.64 -23.35 -32.35
CA GLN A 39 -4.82 -23.01 -31.59
C GLN A 39 -4.47 -23.34 -30.16
N LEU A 40 -4.22 -22.29 -29.37
CA LEU A 40 -4.14 -22.43 -27.94
C LEU A 40 -5.53 -22.87 -27.51
N ASP A 41 -5.60 -23.99 -26.79
CA ASP A 41 -6.85 -24.46 -26.23
C ASP A 41 -7.52 -23.32 -25.46
N ASP A 42 -8.85 -23.22 -25.53
CA ASP A 42 -9.61 -22.14 -24.91
C ASP A 42 -9.23 -21.97 -23.43
N GLU A 43 -8.98 -23.06 -22.72
CA GLU A 43 -8.52 -23.10 -21.33
C GLU A 43 -7.16 -22.40 -21.12
N VAL A 44 -6.23 -22.56 -22.05
CA VAL A 44 -4.91 -21.88 -21.99
C VAL A 44 -5.05 -20.40 -22.28
N THR A 45 -5.96 -20.02 -23.18
CA THR A 45 -6.24 -18.61 -23.47
C THR A 45 -6.90 -17.92 -22.28
N GLU A 46 -7.87 -18.57 -21.63
CA GLU A 46 -8.56 -18.06 -20.44
C GLU A 46 -7.57 -17.90 -19.28
N ALA A 47 -6.76 -18.93 -18.99
CA ALA A 47 -5.74 -18.86 -17.96
C ALA A 47 -4.70 -17.75 -18.22
N LEU A 48 -4.36 -17.50 -19.49
CA LEU A 48 -3.45 -16.42 -19.86
C LEU A 48 -4.10 -15.04 -19.65
N VAL A 49 -5.37 -14.89 -20.00
CA VAL A 49 -6.14 -13.65 -19.76
C VAL A 49 -6.26 -13.36 -18.26
N GLU A 50 -6.62 -14.35 -17.45
CA GLU A 50 -6.69 -14.19 -15.99
C GLU A 50 -5.34 -13.79 -15.40
N LYS A 51 -4.27 -14.48 -15.81
CA LYS A 51 -2.92 -14.19 -15.33
C LYS A 51 -2.45 -12.80 -15.72
N THR A 52 -2.74 -12.36 -16.94
CA THR A 52 -2.40 -11.00 -17.38
C THR A 52 -3.21 -9.94 -16.63
N GLY A 53 -4.49 -10.19 -16.35
CA GLY A 53 -5.31 -9.32 -15.51
C GLY A 53 -4.78 -9.20 -14.07
N LEU A 54 -4.36 -10.31 -13.46
CA LEU A 54 -3.76 -10.32 -12.13
C LEU A 54 -2.45 -9.51 -12.09
N LEU A 55 -1.59 -9.67 -13.10
CA LEU A 55 -0.34 -8.91 -13.20
C LEU A 55 -0.59 -7.42 -13.32
N GLN A 56 -1.55 -7.00 -14.15
CA GLN A 56 -1.94 -5.60 -14.27
C GLN A 56 -2.46 -5.03 -12.95
N HIS A 57 -3.26 -5.81 -12.21
CA HIS A 57 -3.78 -5.38 -10.92
C HIS A 57 -2.65 -5.22 -9.87
N LEU A 58 -1.69 -6.15 -9.86
CA LEU A 58 -0.53 -6.07 -8.98
C LEU A 58 0.34 -4.85 -9.29
N GLU A 59 0.56 -4.55 -10.57
CA GLU A 59 1.29 -3.35 -10.99
C GLU A 59 0.59 -2.06 -10.53
N LEU A 60 -0.74 -2.00 -10.64
CA LEU A 60 -1.53 -0.87 -10.16
C LEU A 60 -1.41 -0.70 -8.64
N TYR A 61 -1.48 -1.81 -7.89
CA TYR A 61 -1.35 -1.77 -6.43
C TYR A 61 0.03 -1.29 -5.99
N ASN A 62 1.09 -1.84 -6.58
CA ASN A 62 2.45 -1.44 -6.30
C ASN A 62 2.67 0.05 -6.60
N LYS A 63 2.14 0.54 -7.73
CA LYS A 63 2.21 1.96 -8.09
C LYS A 63 1.47 2.85 -7.11
N ALA A 64 0.27 2.45 -6.67
CA ALA A 64 -0.51 3.20 -5.68
C ALA A 64 0.19 3.26 -4.33
N MET A 65 0.76 2.14 -3.87
CA MET A 65 1.55 2.07 -2.64
C MET A 65 2.76 2.99 -2.70
N TRP A 66 3.53 2.95 -3.79
CA TRP A 66 4.69 3.82 -3.97
C TRP A 66 4.32 5.31 -3.97
N ALA A 67 3.20 5.67 -4.61
CA ALA A 67 2.72 7.04 -4.60
C ALA A 67 2.32 7.49 -3.19
N TYR A 68 1.68 6.61 -2.41
CA TYR A 68 1.32 6.92 -1.03
C TYR A 68 2.56 7.12 -0.15
N GLU A 69 3.52 6.20 -0.20
CA GLU A 69 4.77 6.27 0.56
C GLU A 69 5.55 7.56 0.25
N ASP A 70 5.61 7.97 -1.02
CA ASP A 70 6.27 9.21 -1.41
C ASP A 70 5.54 10.44 -0.85
N THR A 71 4.21 10.47 -0.93
CA THR A 71 3.41 11.56 -0.34
C THR A 71 3.53 11.63 1.18
N GLU A 72 3.60 10.49 1.86
CA GLU A 72 3.77 10.43 3.31
C GLU A 72 5.17 10.90 3.71
N ALA A 73 6.20 10.47 2.99
CA ALA A 73 7.58 10.91 3.20
C ALA A 73 7.75 12.42 2.92
N GLU A 74 7.05 12.97 1.92
CA GLU A 74 6.99 14.41 1.67
C GLU A 74 6.26 15.16 2.78
N ALA A 75 5.13 14.64 3.25
CA ALA A 75 4.38 15.24 4.35
C ALA A 75 5.20 15.24 5.65
N GLU A 76 5.93 14.17 5.95
CA GLU A 76 6.82 14.09 7.10
C GLU A 76 7.98 15.10 6.98
N ARG A 77 8.61 15.19 5.80
CA ARG A 77 9.64 16.20 5.52
C ARG A 77 9.11 17.61 5.73
N ARG A 78 7.90 17.90 5.25
CA ARG A 78 7.24 19.20 5.42
C ARG A 78 6.88 19.47 6.89
N ALA A 79 6.39 18.47 7.61
CA ALA A 79 6.06 18.58 9.03
C ALA A 79 7.31 18.86 9.86
N LYS A 80 8.44 18.21 9.57
CA LYS A 80 9.74 18.50 10.20
C LYS A 80 10.18 19.94 9.92
N GLN A 81 10.10 20.38 8.66
CA GLN A 81 10.44 21.75 8.30
C GLN A 81 9.55 22.79 8.98
N LEU A 82 8.25 22.51 9.13
CA LEU A 82 7.32 23.38 9.85
C LEU A 82 7.59 23.38 11.37
N ALA A 83 7.95 22.23 11.94
CA ALA A 83 8.33 22.13 13.35
C ALA A 83 9.64 22.89 13.68
N GLU A 84 10.50 23.12 12.68
CA GLU A 84 11.75 23.87 12.83
C GLU A 84 11.60 25.36 12.50
N GLN A 85 10.52 25.77 11.83
CA GLN A 85 10.28 27.18 11.50
C GLN A 85 9.60 27.91 12.67
N PRO A 86 10.09 29.10 13.06
CA PRO A 86 9.38 29.94 14.01
C PRO A 86 8.10 30.47 13.36
N ASP A 87 7.02 30.47 14.14
CA ASP A 87 5.70 30.96 13.74
C ASP A 87 5.71 32.50 13.55
N GLU A 88 4.58 33.09 13.15
CA GLU A 88 4.44 34.55 12.87
C GLU A 88 4.83 35.44 14.06
N ASP A 89 4.72 34.93 15.30
CA ASP A 89 5.12 35.61 16.53
C ASP A 89 6.60 35.33 16.94
N GLY A 90 7.36 34.57 16.13
CA GLY A 90 8.78 34.27 16.34
C GLY A 90 9.09 33.10 17.27
N PHE A 91 8.08 32.32 17.68
CA PHE A 91 8.23 31.16 18.58
C PHE A 91 8.08 29.84 17.83
N ILE A 92 8.77 28.80 18.30
CA ILE A 92 8.70 27.44 17.74
C ILE A 92 7.66 26.63 18.52
N THR A 93 6.71 26.02 17.81
CA THR A 93 5.71 25.13 18.41
C THR A 93 6.29 23.72 18.63
N ILE A 94 6.54 23.35 19.90
CA ILE A 94 7.07 22.02 20.28
C ILE A 94 5.92 21.01 20.40
N THR A 95 5.90 19.99 19.55
CA THR A 95 5.01 18.83 19.69
C THR A 95 5.76 17.67 20.36
N HIS A 96 5.26 17.20 21.51
CA HIS A 96 5.82 16.02 22.18
C HIS A 96 5.31 14.74 21.52
N GLY A 97 6.23 13.81 21.22
CA GLY A 97 6.02 12.63 20.39
C GLY A 97 4.74 11.83 20.71
N SER A 98 3.78 11.91 19.79
CA SER A 98 2.69 10.96 19.48
C SER A 98 1.49 11.63 18.80
N SER A 99 1.42 12.97 18.79
CA SER A 99 0.43 13.67 17.98
C SER A 99 1.02 13.92 16.59
N THR A 100 0.82 12.98 15.67
CA THR A 100 0.83 13.35 14.24
C THR A 100 -0.07 14.57 14.08
N PRO A 101 0.40 15.71 13.55
CA PRO A 101 -0.48 16.83 13.27
C PRO A 101 -1.28 16.45 12.02
N LEU A 102 -2.37 15.73 12.23
CA LEU A 102 -3.37 15.48 11.21
C LEU A 102 -3.96 16.84 10.82
N PHE A 103 -3.74 17.23 9.56
CA PHE A 103 -4.52 18.25 8.87
C PHE A 103 -6.01 17.94 9.09
N GLY A 104 -6.65 18.65 10.02
CA GLY A 104 -8.05 18.42 10.44
C GLY A 104 -8.32 18.37 11.95
N ALA A 105 -7.31 18.18 12.82
CA ALA A 105 -7.55 17.99 14.26
C ALA A 105 -7.99 19.25 15.04
N ALA A 106 -7.93 20.44 14.44
CA ALA A 106 -8.33 21.68 15.10
C ALA A 106 -9.85 21.96 15.05
N ASN A 107 -10.63 21.20 14.27
CA ASN A 107 -12.05 21.52 14.03
C ASN A 107 -13.06 20.79 14.94
N ASP A 108 -12.63 19.85 15.80
CA ASP A 108 -13.57 19.01 16.55
C ASP A 108 -13.71 19.38 18.04
N PHE A 109 -13.23 20.56 18.47
CA PHE A 109 -13.27 20.97 19.89
C PHE A 109 -13.93 22.32 20.21
N LYS A 110 -14.70 22.91 19.29
CA LYS A 110 -15.49 24.13 19.59
C LYS A 110 -16.84 24.20 18.85
N GLN A 111 -17.77 23.31 19.22
CA GLN A 111 -19.20 23.63 19.15
C GLN A 111 -19.90 23.11 20.38
N GLN A 112 -19.65 23.74 21.52
CA GLN A 112 -20.69 23.94 22.53
C GLN A 112 -20.20 24.92 23.59
N GLN A 113 -21.15 25.77 24.00
CA GLN A 113 -21.12 26.68 25.14
C GLN A 113 -20.67 28.12 24.88
N HIS A 114 -21.65 28.93 24.42
CA HIS A 114 -21.87 30.23 25.05
C HIS A 114 -22.74 30.04 26.30
N HIS A 115 -22.21 30.55 27.43
CA HIS A 115 -22.85 31.05 28.65
C HIS A 115 -23.96 30.23 29.34
N GLU A 116 -23.67 29.71 30.55
CA GLU A 116 -24.23 30.29 31.78
C GLU A 116 -23.56 29.75 33.07
N VAL A 117 -23.72 30.55 34.11
CA VAL A 117 -23.08 30.58 35.43
C VAL A 117 -23.22 29.27 36.24
N GLY A 118 -22.15 28.86 36.94
CA GLY A 118 -22.26 27.82 37.97
C GLY A 118 -20.98 27.55 38.75
N LYS A 119 -20.71 28.31 39.81
CA LYS A 119 -19.70 27.99 40.82
C LYS A 119 -20.05 26.64 41.48
N ARG A 120 -19.26 25.60 41.25
CA ARG A 120 -19.11 24.47 42.19
C ARG A 120 -17.65 24.03 42.22
N GLY A 121 -17.02 24.20 43.37
CA GLY A 121 -15.71 23.64 43.64
C GLY A 121 -15.75 22.13 43.46
N ARG A 122 -14.80 21.59 42.70
CA ARG A 122 -14.50 20.17 42.66
C ARG A 122 -13.02 20.01 42.99
N ASP A 123 -12.77 19.20 44.02
CA ASP A 123 -11.45 18.76 44.47
C ASP A 123 -10.54 18.35 43.30
N PRO A 124 -9.25 18.74 43.26
CA PRO A 124 -8.33 18.38 42.19
C PRO A 124 -7.65 17.01 42.40
N ARG A 125 -8.24 16.10 43.20
CA ARG A 125 -7.59 14.83 43.55
C ARG A 125 -8.46 13.62 43.23
N GLY A 126 -8.11 12.96 42.12
CA GLY A 126 -8.30 11.51 41.99
C GLY A 126 -9.31 11.06 40.93
N THR A 127 -8.96 11.12 39.63
CA THR A 127 -9.50 10.17 38.60
C THR A 127 -8.66 10.18 37.31
N GLY A 128 -7.36 10.49 37.41
CA GLY A 128 -6.48 10.51 36.22
C GLY A 128 -5.88 9.15 35.90
N ASN A 129 -5.41 8.42 36.91
CA ASN A 129 -4.51 7.29 36.72
C ASN A 129 -5.22 5.96 36.43
N GLU A 130 -6.45 5.76 36.91
CA GLU A 130 -7.18 4.48 36.73
C GLU A 130 -7.51 4.19 35.27
N LYS A 131 -7.85 5.21 34.48
CA LYS A 131 -8.18 5.05 33.06
C LYS A 131 -6.99 4.58 32.23
N TRP A 132 -5.79 5.11 32.51
CA TRP A 132 -4.56 4.71 31.84
C TRP A 132 -4.14 3.27 32.16
N THR A 133 -4.36 2.81 33.40
CA THR A 133 -4.11 1.42 33.78
C THR A 133 -5.09 0.45 33.13
N ILE A 134 -6.38 0.80 33.03
CA ILE A 134 -7.39 -0.04 32.38
C ILE A 134 -7.09 -0.18 30.87
N ASP A 135 -6.73 0.91 30.19
CA ASP A 135 -6.37 0.87 28.76
C ASP A 135 -5.10 0.03 28.50
N GLN A 136 -4.13 0.06 29.40
CA GLN A 136 -2.93 -0.78 29.33
C GLN A 136 -3.25 -2.27 29.54
N GLU A 137 -4.15 -2.60 30.46
CA GLU A 137 -4.57 -3.98 30.72
C GLU A 137 -5.39 -4.57 29.57
N LEU A 138 -6.27 -3.77 28.96
CA LEU A 138 -7.03 -4.17 27.77
C LEU A 138 -6.11 -4.46 26.59
N LYS A 139 -5.12 -3.58 26.32
CA LYS A 139 -4.12 -3.79 25.25
C LYS A 139 -3.28 -5.03 25.48
N LYS A 140 -2.90 -5.32 26.73
CA LYS A 140 -2.15 -6.55 27.08
C LYS A 140 -2.99 -7.80 26.82
N LYS A 141 -4.27 -7.77 27.18
CA LYS A 141 -5.20 -8.87 26.94
C LYS A 141 -5.45 -9.09 25.44
N GLU A 142 -5.67 -8.02 24.69
CA GLU A 142 -5.84 -8.07 23.24
C GLU A 142 -4.61 -8.63 22.53
N MET A 143 -3.40 -8.23 22.95
CA MET A 143 -2.14 -8.75 22.41
C MET A 143 -1.95 -10.25 22.73
N GLN A 144 -2.37 -10.69 23.91
CA GLN A 144 -2.34 -12.12 24.27
C GLN A 144 -3.34 -12.95 23.45
N ASP A 145 -4.56 -12.45 23.25
CA ASP A 145 -5.56 -13.10 22.40
C ASP A 145 -5.10 -13.20 20.95
N LEU A 146 -4.47 -12.15 20.41
CA LEU A 146 -3.87 -12.19 19.07
C LEU A 146 -2.78 -13.26 18.97
N LYS A 147 -1.90 -13.34 19.99
CA LYS A 147 -0.81 -14.31 20.02
C LYS A 147 -1.34 -15.75 20.04
N ALA A 148 -2.39 -16.00 20.82
CA ALA A 148 -3.03 -17.32 20.89
C ALA A 148 -3.63 -17.74 19.53
N ARG A 149 -4.32 -16.83 18.84
CA ARG A 149 -4.88 -17.09 17.50
C ARG A 149 -3.78 -17.35 16.46
N PHE A 150 -2.69 -16.59 16.52
CA PHE A 150 -1.54 -16.81 15.65
C PHE A 150 -0.90 -18.18 15.86
N GLU A 151 -0.82 -18.63 17.11
CA GLU A 151 -0.25 -19.94 17.45
C GLU A 151 -1.15 -21.08 17.00
N GLU A 152 -2.47 -20.93 17.18
CA GLU A 152 -3.48 -21.85 16.66
C GLU A 152 -3.44 -21.96 15.13
N ASP A 153 -3.33 -20.83 14.43
CA ASP A 153 -3.25 -20.81 12.97
C ASP A 153 -1.93 -21.38 12.45
N LEU A 154 -0.82 -21.16 13.15
CA LEU A 154 0.46 -21.83 12.84
C LEU A 154 0.36 -23.34 13.00
N GLU A 155 -0.36 -23.83 14.00
CA GLU A 155 -0.55 -25.26 14.25
C GLU A 155 -1.45 -25.89 13.17
N LYS A 156 -2.52 -25.20 12.74
CA LYS A 156 -3.34 -25.60 11.59
C LYS A 156 -2.51 -25.71 10.31
N VAL A 157 -1.68 -24.71 10.02
CA VAL A 157 -0.81 -24.71 8.82
C VAL A 157 0.23 -25.83 8.88
N LYS A 158 0.75 -26.17 10.06
CA LYS A 158 1.70 -27.28 10.23
C LYS A 158 1.04 -28.66 10.16
N SER A 159 -0.26 -28.75 10.42
CA SER A 159 -1.03 -29.99 10.35
C SER A 159 -1.54 -30.33 8.95
N LEU A 160 -1.39 -29.41 7.99
CA LEU A 160 -1.60 -29.59 6.54
C LEU A 160 -0.31 -30.04 5.86
#